data_AF-E3JTG1-F1
#
_entry.id   AF-E3JTG1-F1
#
_cell.length_a   1.000
_cell.length_b   1.000
_cell.length_c   1.000
_cell.angle_alpha   90.00
_cell.angle_beta   90.00
_cell.angle_gamma   90.00
#
_symmetry.space_group_name_H-M   'P 1'
#
loop_
_entity.id
_entity.type
_entity.pdbx_description
1 polymer ?
#
loop_
_entity_poly.entity_id
_entity_poly.type
_entity_poly.pdbx_seq_one_letter_code
_entity_poly.pdbx_strand_id
1 'polypeptide(L)'
;MAAPSGSIRTYQHPNDHKYLRFLIGSTILTKTAIANQTLFWSNPLVYLWTTLFTLYIALDRLNDNGQLSLLSTILIRLPFLFAPPLILLVLLNRANRTYFHSILLETLSREDLRDPLGYYDRRILKEKDAQSPSGIWVLEYDGRQLGVVAFDQNLEGYEELSSNSDSSGSATARRTVLIRHLACASDFRSAGIDEELLQHVRRLLFHPNSPCVNRIAIPILNPIDPFLKSALLNQGFRPLRITSSQKITHPSKKPFLPDSLLGLLGWPDCHSKWTRQLWILDRQSAPTDQNNHS
;
A
#
# COMPACT_ATOMS: atom_id res chain seq x y z
N MET A 1 -8.45 -21.51 30.12
CA MET A 1 -7.19 -20.81 29.80
C MET A 1 -7.55 -19.42 29.30
N ALA A 2 -7.00 -18.36 29.90
CA ALA A 2 -7.18 -17.01 29.38
C ALA A 2 -6.48 -16.92 28.01
N ALA A 3 -7.13 -16.34 27.01
CA ALA A 3 -6.49 -16.09 25.72
C ALA A 3 -5.27 -15.17 25.93
N PRO A 4 -4.14 -15.43 25.26
CA PRO A 4 -2.98 -14.55 25.37
C PRO A 4 -3.37 -13.13 24.96
N SER A 5 -3.03 -12.15 25.79
CA SER A 5 -3.37 -10.74 25.54
C SER A 5 -2.44 -10.18 24.47
N GLY A 6 -3.01 -9.72 23.36
CA GLY A 6 -2.29 -8.87 22.41
C GLY A 6 -1.90 -7.55 23.07
N SER A 7 -0.73 -7.03 22.75
CA SER A 7 -0.27 -5.73 23.26
C SER A 7 0.48 -4.95 22.19
N ILE A 8 0.23 -3.64 22.16
CA ILE A 8 1.00 -2.70 21.35
C ILE A 8 2.06 -2.09 22.27
N ARG A 9 3.33 -2.31 21.94
CA ARG A 9 4.48 -1.81 22.70
C ARG A 9 5.40 -0.97 21.83
N THR A 10 6.28 -0.21 22.48
CA THR A 10 7.35 0.49 21.80
C THR A 10 8.34 -0.48 21.18
N TYR A 11 8.93 -0.06 20.07
CA TYR A 11 9.96 -0.82 19.36
C TYR A 11 11.19 -1.07 20.24
N GLN A 12 11.68 -2.30 20.22
CA GLN A 12 12.88 -2.77 20.90
C GLN A 12 13.89 -3.25 19.87
N HIS A 13 14.92 -2.45 19.61
CA HIS A 13 15.92 -2.74 18.57
C HIS A 13 16.48 -4.17 18.55
N PRO A 14 16.94 -4.78 19.68
CA PRO A 14 17.57 -6.09 19.62
C PRO A 14 16.63 -7.22 19.16
N ASN A 15 15.32 -7.11 19.47
CA ASN A 15 14.34 -8.16 19.20
C ASN A 15 13.58 -7.91 17.89
N ASP A 16 13.34 -6.64 17.56
CA ASP A 16 12.38 -6.27 16.52
C ASP A 16 13.05 -5.92 15.19
N HIS A 17 14.33 -5.54 15.16
CA HIS A 17 14.96 -4.96 13.96
C HIS A 17 14.86 -5.85 12.71
N LYS A 18 15.16 -7.14 12.86
CA LYS A 18 15.11 -8.10 11.75
C LYS A 18 13.67 -8.28 11.27
N TYR A 19 12.73 -8.39 12.20
CA TYR A 19 11.33 -8.66 11.89
C TYR A 19 10.61 -7.43 11.33
N LEU A 20 10.93 -6.24 11.81
CA LEU A 20 10.51 -4.95 11.25
C LEU A 20 10.79 -4.88 9.74
N ARG A 21 12.04 -5.14 9.34
CA ARG A 21 12.45 -5.12 7.93
C ARG A 21 11.77 -6.21 7.11
N PHE A 22 11.63 -7.40 7.70
CA PHE A 22 10.90 -8.50 7.08
C PHE A 22 9.43 -8.16 6.84
N LEU A 23 8.72 -7.65 7.85
CA LEU A 23 7.32 -7.26 7.74
C LEU A 23 7.12 -6.21 6.66
N ILE A 24 7.83 -5.09 6.74
CA ILE A 24 7.73 -4.00 5.75
C ILE A 24 8.02 -4.55 4.35
N GLY A 25 9.08 -5.35 4.20
CA GLY A 25 9.43 -5.93 2.92
C GLY A 25 8.39 -6.89 2.38
N SER A 26 7.81 -7.73 3.24
CA SER A 26 6.73 -8.65 2.88
C SER A 26 5.46 -7.90 2.46
N THR A 27 5.10 -6.81 3.15
CA THR A 27 3.94 -5.97 2.80
C THR A 27 4.12 -5.32 1.43
N ILE A 28 5.35 -4.89 1.07
CA ILE A 28 5.64 -4.36 -0.27
C ILE A 28 5.57 -5.48 -1.32
N LEU A 29 6.23 -6.61 -1.10
CA LEU A 29 6.31 -7.70 -2.10
C LEU A 29 4.97 -8.40 -2.34
N THR A 30 4.12 -8.52 -1.31
CA THR A 30 2.78 -9.14 -1.46
C THR A 30 1.88 -8.40 -2.45
N LYS A 31 2.14 -7.10 -2.70
CA LYS A 31 1.42 -6.33 -3.74
C LYS A 31 1.63 -6.85 -5.16
N THR A 32 2.73 -7.58 -5.40
CA THR A 32 3.01 -8.21 -6.71
C THR A 32 1.88 -9.13 -7.14
N ALA A 33 1.32 -9.92 -6.23
CA ALA A 33 0.25 -10.87 -6.54
C ALA A 33 -1.03 -10.14 -6.96
N ILE A 34 -1.45 -9.13 -6.18
CA ILE A 34 -2.65 -8.33 -6.48
C ILE A 34 -2.47 -7.56 -7.79
N ALA A 35 -1.27 -7.01 -8.03
CA ALA A 35 -0.92 -6.32 -9.26
C ALA A 35 -0.98 -7.24 -10.48
N ASN A 36 -0.43 -8.45 -10.39
CA ASN A 36 -0.49 -9.46 -11.44
C ASN A 36 -1.94 -9.86 -11.75
N GLN A 37 -2.74 -10.17 -10.72
CA GLN A 37 -4.14 -10.55 -10.90
C GLN A 37 -4.94 -9.43 -11.58
N THR A 38 -4.77 -8.19 -11.10
CA THR A 38 -5.45 -7.02 -11.66
C THR A 38 -5.09 -6.81 -13.13
N LEU A 39 -3.80 -6.87 -13.47
CA LEU A 39 -3.37 -6.68 -14.85
C LEU A 39 -3.79 -7.83 -15.76
N PHE A 40 -3.64 -9.07 -15.30
CA PHE A 40 -4.01 -10.26 -16.05
C PHE A 40 -5.49 -10.21 -16.49
N TRP A 41 -6.40 -9.94 -15.55
CA TRP A 41 -7.84 -9.86 -15.85
C TRP A 41 -8.25 -8.58 -16.58
N SER A 42 -7.42 -7.54 -16.57
CA SER A 42 -7.66 -6.33 -17.37
C SER A 42 -7.06 -6.41 -18.77
N ASN A 43 -6.25 -7.44 -19.08
CA ASN A 43 -5.53 -7.50 -20.34
C ASN A 43 -6.45 -8.05 -21.47
N PRO A 44 -6.68 -7.28 -22.55
CA PRO A 44 -7.56 -7.69 -23.65
C PRO A 44 -7.07 -8.96 -24.37
N LEU A 45 -5.76 -9.25 -24.35
CA LEU A 45 -5.19 -10.43 -24.98
C LEU A 45 -5.71 -11.73 -24.37
N VAL A 46 -5.99 -11.75 -23.06
CA VAL A 46 -6.57 -12.93 -22.40
C VAL A 46 -7.93 -13.23 -22.99
N TYR A 47 -8.80 -12.21 -23.11
CA TYR A 47 -10.14 -12.37 -23.68
C TYR A 47 -10.13 -12.70 -25.16
N LEU A 48 -9.26 -12.04 -25.93
CA LEU A 48 -9.06 -12.30 -27.35
C LEU A 48 -8.62 -13.76 -27.57
N TRP A 49 -7.63 -14.22 -26.82
CA TRP A 49 -7.15 -15.59 -26.89
C TRP A 49 -8.26 -16.60 -26.54
N THR A 50 -9.00 -16.36 -25.45
CA THR A 50 -10.12 -17.26 -25.09
C THR A 50 -11.18 -17.30 -26.18
N THR A 51 -11.52 -16.17 -26.79
CA THR A 51 -12.51 -16.09 -27.88
C THR A 51 -12.03 -16.80 -29.14
N LEU A 52 -10.76 -16.62 -29.51
CA LEU A 52 -10.17 -17.29 -30.67
C LEU A 52 -10.09 -18.81 -30.44
N PHE A 53 -9.75 -19.24 -29.23
CA PHE A 53 -9.69 -20.66 -28.88
C PHE A 53 -11.08 -21.32 -28.88
N THR A 54 -12.10 -20.64 -28.34
CA THR A 54 -13.48 -21.17 -28.39
C THR A 54 -14.01 -21.21 -29.83
N LEU A 55 -13.73 -20.18 -30.64
CA LEU A 55 -14.06 -20.18 -32.06
C LEU A 55 -13.36 -21.31 -32.83
N TYR A 56 -12.07 -21.54 -32.55
CA TYR A 56 -11.30 -22.63 -33.13
C TYR A 56 -11.93 -24.00 -32.83
N ILE A 57 -12.31 -24.27 -31.57
CA ILE A 57 -13.00 -25.50 -31.20
C ILE A 57 -14.35 -25.62 -31.91
N ALA A 58 -15.09 -24.51 -32.03
CA ALA A 58 -16.40 -24.51 -32.70
C ALA A 58 -16.27 -24.84 -34.20
N LEU A 59 -15.30 -24.25 -34.90
CA LEU A 59 -15.03 -24.52 -36.32
C LEU A 59 -14.53 -25.94 -36.55
N ASP A 60 -13.64 -26.43 -35.70
CA ASP A 60 -13.11 -27.78 -35.81
C ASP A 60 -14.22 -28.84 -35.66
N ARG A 61 -15.20 -28.61 -34.77
CA ARG A 61 -16.38 -29.47 -34.66
C ARG A 61 -17.28 -29.50 -35.89
N LEU A 62 -17.30 -28.43 -36.69
CA LEU A 62 -18.08 -28.43 -37.93
C LEU A 62 -17.44 -29.32 -39.01
N ASN A 63 -16.12 -29.53 -38.92
CA ASN A 63 -15.36 -30.31 -39.89
C ASN A 63 -15.17 -31.77 -39.48
N ASP A 64 -15.28 -32.10 -38.19
CA ASP A 64 -14.96 -33.42 -37.67
C ASP A 64 -16.16 -34.39 -37.77
N ASN A 65 -16.07 -35.38 -38.67
CA ASN A 65 -17.13 -36.37 -38.95
C ASN A 65 -17.22 -37.51 -37.92
N GLY A 66 -16.69 -37.30 -36.72
CA GLY A 66 -16.96 -38.12 -35.55
C GLY A 66 -16.08 -39.36 -35.39
N GLN A 67 -15.03 -39.24 -34.57
CA GLN A 67 -14.41 -40.41 -33.92
C GLN A 67 -13.95 -40.17 -32.47
N LEU A 68 -13.74 -38.93 -32.01
CA LEU A 68 -13.30 -38.66 -30.64
C LEU A 68 -14.43 -38.15 -29.74
N SER A 69 -14.50 -38.71 -28.52
CA SER A 69 -15.37 -38.17 -27.46
C SER A 69 -15.00 -36.71 -27.19
N LEU A 70 -16.02 -35.85 -27.08
CA LEU A 70 -15.90 -34.42 -26.81
C LEU A 70 -14.94 -34.12 -25.65
N LEU A 71 -14.99 -34.94 -24.61
CA LEU A 71 -14.16 -34.79 -23.42
C LEU A 71 -12.67 -35.04 -23.72
N SER A 72 -12.36 -36.02 -24.58
CA SER A 72 -11.00 -36.30 -25.03
C SER A 72 -10.42 -35.14 -25.84
N THR A 73 -11.20 -34.60 -26.77
CA THR A 73 -10.78 -33.44 -27.60
C THR A 73 -10.51 -32.21 -26.74
N ILE A 74 -11.34 -31.97 -25.72
CA ILE A 74 -11.11 -30.86 -24.76
C ILE A 74 -9.84 -31.10 -23.94
N LEU A 75 -9.65 -32.29 -23.35
CA LEU A 75 -8.49 -32.59 -22.52
C LEU A 75 -7.17 -32.46 -23.28
N ILE A 76 -7.11 -32.96 -24.52
CA ILE A 76 -5.90 -32.88 -25.35
C ILE A 76 -5.55 -31.42 -25.69
N ARG A 77 -6.55 -30.56 -25.86
CA ARG A 77 -6.36 -29.16 -26.26
C ARG A 77 -6.26 -28.19 -25.09
N LEU A 78 -6.61 -28.62 -23.89
CA LEU A 78 -6.61 -27.82 -22.68
C LEU A 78 -5.26 -27.13 -22.39
N PRO A 79 -4.09 -27.77 -22.57
CA PRO A 79 -2.81 -27.08 -22.39
C PRO A 79 -2.64 -25.87 -23.31
N PHE A 80 -3.16 -25.92 -24.54
CA PHE A 80 -3.07 -24.81 -25.49
C PHE A 80 -3.95 -23.63 -25.09
N LEU A 81 -5.10 -23.88 -24.45
CA LEU A 81 -5.93 -22.81 -23.88
C LEU A 81 -5.16 -22.03 -22.81
N PHE A 82 -4.47 -22.74 -21.92
CA PHE A 82 -3.83 -22.15 -20.74
C PHE A 82 -2.38 -21.67 -20.97
N ALA A 83 -1.66 -22.22 -21.95
CA ALA A 83 -0.25 -21.90 -22.13
C ALA A 83 0.01 -20.41 -22.44
N PRO A 84 -0.66 -19.75 -23.40
CA PRO A 84 -0.40 -18.33 -23.65
C PRO A 84 -0.77 -17.40 -22.48
N PRO A 85 -1.94 -17.55 -21.82
CA PRO A 85 -2.21 -16.81 -20.59
C PRO A 85 -1.18 -17.07 -19.48
N LEU A 86 -0.68 -18.30 -19.33
CA LEU A 86 0.36 -18.62 -18.35
C LEU A 86 1.68 -17.90 -18.67
N ILE A 87 2.11 -17.90 -19.94
CA ILE A 87 3.29 -17.16 -20.39
C ILE A 87 3.11 -15.66 -20.09
N LEU A 88 1.95 -15.10 -20.43
CA LEU A 88 1.62 -13.71 -20.12
C LEU A 88 1.70 -13.43 -18.61
N LEU A 89 1.15 -14.30 -17.77
CA LEU A 89 1.20 -14.16 -16.31
C LEU A 89 2.65 -14.17 -15.79
N VAL A 90 3.52 -15.05 -16.31
CA VAL A 90 4.94 -15.09 -15.96
C VAL A 90 5.65 -13.78 -16.34
N LEU A 91 5.35 -13.25 -17.53
CA LEU A 91 5.91 -11.99 -18.00
C LEU A 91 5.45 -10.79 -17.16
N LEU A 92 4.15 -10.71 -16.84
CA LEU A 92 3.59 -9.69 -15.94
C LEU A 92 4.21 -9.79 -14.54
N ASN A 93 4.36 -11.00 -14.02
CA ASN A 93 5.01 -11.24 -12.73
C ASN A 93 6.46 -10.74 -12.72
N ARG A 94 7.23 -10.99 -13.79
CA ARG A 94 8.61 -10.50 -13.90
C ARG A 94 8.66 -8.96 -13.90
N ALA A 95 7.78 -8.30 -14.65
CA ALA A 95 7.70 -6.84 -14.71
C ALA A 95 7.34 -6.23 -13.34
N ASN A 96 6.23 -6.67 -12.75
CA ASN A 96 5.77 -6.18 -11.44
C ASN A 96 6.78 -6.50 -10.33
N ARG A 97 7.36 -7.71 -10.29
CA ARG A 97 8.35 -8.08 -9.27
C ARG A 97 9.58 -7.19 -9.33
N THR A 98 10.06 -6.85 -10.52
CA THR A 98 11.22 -5.94 -10.68
C THR A 98 10.90 -4.55 -10.11
N TYR A 99 9.69 -4.05 -10.39
CA TYR A 99 9.21 -2.77 -9.87
C TYR A 99 9.03 -2.76 -8.34
N PHE A 100 8.31 -3.72 -7.77
CA PHE A 100 8.13 -3.76 -6.30
C PHE A 100 9.45 -4.05 -5.58
N HIS A 101 10.39 -4.77 -6.21
CA HIS A 101 11.72 -4.98 -5.67
C HIS A 101 12.56 -3.70 -5.63
N SER A 102 12.45 -2.80 -6.62
CA SER A 102 13.15 -1.50 -6.56
C SER A 102 12.60 -0.63 -5.43
N ILE A 103 11.27 -0.61 -5.24
CA ILE A 103 10.63 0.07 -4.10
C ILE A 103 11.05 -0.54 -2.77
N LEU A 104 11.14 -1.87 -2.70
CA LEU A 104 11.62 -2.57 -1.52
C LEU A 104 13.04 -2.11 -1.15
N LEU A 105 13.97 -2.13 -2.11
CA LEU A 105 15.34 -1.71 -1.89
C LEU A 105 15.44 -0.23 -1.50
N GLU A 106 14.68 0.64 -2.17
CA GLU A 106 14.59 2.06 -1.82
C GLU A 106 14.07 2.23 -0.38
N THR A 107 13.02 1.51 0.00
CA THR A 107 12.42 1.64 1.33
C THR A 107 13.37 1.12 2.42
N LEU A 108 13.98 -0.04 2.21
CA LEU A 108 14.90 -0.66 3.18
C LEU A 108 16.27 0.04 3.29
N SER A 109 16.62 0.91 2.35
CA SER A 109 17.86 1.69 2.37
C SER A 109 17.70 3.05 3.06
N ARG A 110 16.48 3.48 3.36
CA ARG A 110 16.20 4.73 4.07
C ARG A 110 16.80 4.72 5.48
N GLU A 111 17.15 5.91 5.95
CA GLU A 111 17.81 6.10 7.24
C GLU A 111 16.97 5.56 8.42
N ASP A 112 15.65 5.74 8.35
CA ASP A 112 14.68 5.28 9.35
C ASP A 112 14.63 3.76 9.54
N LEU A 113 14.97 2.98 8.51
CA LEU A 113 15.09 1.52 8.61
C LEU A 113 16.54 1.03 8.80
N ARG A 114 17.53 1.88 8.50
CA ARG A 114 18.95 1.58 8.73
C ARG A 114 19.32 1.72 10.21
N ASP A 115 18.87 2.78 10.86
CA ASP A 115 19.02 3.02 12.31
C ASP A 115 17.70 3.54 12.89
N PRO A 116 16.72 2.65 13.14
CA PRO A 116 15.39 3.06 13.58
C PRO A 116 15.42 3.76 14.94
N LEU A 117 16.25 3.29 15.86
CA LEU A 117 16.34 3.86 17.21
C LEU A 117 16.93 5.27 17.13
N GLY A 118 18.05 5.44 16.43
CA GLY A 118 18.65 6.77 16.23
C GLY A 118 17.75 7.72 15.45
N TYR A 119 17.02 7.26 14.43
CA TYR A 119 16.17 8.11 13.61
C TYR A 119 14.96 8.68 14.39
N TYR A 120 14.23 7.80 15.07
CA TYR A 120 13.00 8.18 15.76
C TYR A 120 13.26 8.80 17.15
N ASP A 121 14.39 8.49 17.81
CA ASP A 121 14.78 9.12 19.09
C ASP A 121 15.45 10.49 18.91
N ARG A 122 16.31 10.68 17.88
CA ARG A 122 17.05 11.96 17.70
C ARG A 122 16.15 13.18 17.55
N ARG A 123 14.95 13.00 17.01
CA ARG A 123 14.01 14.10 16.78
C ARG A 123 13.28 14.55 18.04
N ILE A 124 13.31 13.75 19.10
CA ILE A 124 12.84 14.16 20.43
C ILE A 124 13.83 15.16 21.06
N LEU A 125 15.11 15.11 20.68
CA LEU A 125 16.19 15.87 21.33
C LEU A 125 16.53 17.21 20.66
N LYS A 126 16.25 17.39 19.36
CA LYS A 126 16.62 18.63 18.62
C LYS A 126 15.64 19.79 18.80
N GLU A 127 14.45 19.55 19.34
CA GLU A 127 13.39 20.56 19.42
C GLU A 127 12.87 20.62 20.86
N LYS A 128 13.67 21.23 21.75
CA LYS A 128 13.40 21.32 23.20
C LYS A 128 12.09 22.01 23.58
N ASP A 129 11.41 22.65 22.62
CA ASP A 129 10.14 23.37 22.83
C ASP A 129 8.93 22.71 22.13
N ALA A 130 9.10 21.61 21.40
CA ALA A 130 7.98 20.92 20.77
C ALA A 130 8.15 19.40 20.88
N GLN A 131 7.38 18.78 21.79
CA GLN A 131 7.19 17.33 21.82
C GLN A 131 6.73 16.86 20.43
N SER A 132 7.68 16.37 19.64
CA SER A 132 7.43 15.85 18.31
C SER A 132 7.06 14.37 18.45
N PRO A 133 5.79 13.97 18.31
CA PRO A 133 5.41 12.56 18.33
C PRO A 133 5.96 11.86 17.08
N SER A 134 7.19 11.38 17.18
CA SER A 134 7.76 10.40 16.26
C SER A 134 8.06 9.11 17.03
N GLY A 135 7.82 7.97 16.41
CA GLY A 135 8.11 6.69 17.06
C GLY A 135 7.74 5.50 16.21
N ILE A 136 8.07 4.32 16.75
CA ILE A 136 7.74 3.02 16.18
C ILE A 136 7.06 2.19 17.26
N TRP A 137 5.92 1.60 16.90
CA TRP A 137 5.17 0.68 17.75
C TRP A 137 5.03 -0.66 17.05
N VAL A 138 5.10 -1.71 17.85
CA VAL A 138 5.01 -3.10 17.42
C VAL A 138 3.81 -3.71 18.12
N LEU A 139 2.93 -4.35 17.35
CA LEU A 139 1.84 -5.16 17.86
C LEU A 139 2.34 -6.59 18.02
N GLU A 140 2.28 -7.08 19.25
CA GLU A 140 2.71 -8.43 19.63
C GLU A 140 1.52 -9.24 20.15
N TYR A 141 1.45 -10.51 19.75
CA TYR A 141 0.47 -11.47 20.21
C TYR A 141 1.16 -12.81 20.42
N ASP A 142 1.05 -13.37 21.62
CA ASP A 142 1.63 -14.68 21.97
C ASP A 142 3.14 -14.78 21.65
N GLY A 143 3.91 -13.74 22.00
CA GLY A 143 5.35 -13.68 21.72
C GLY A 143 5.71 -13.44 20.24
N ARG A 144 4.72 -13.29 19.37
CA ARG A 144 4.90 -13.06 17.93
C ARG A 144 4.55 -11.63 17.58
N GLN A 145 5.45 -10.97 16.87
CA GLN A 145 5.19 -9.66 16.30
C GLN A 145 4.25 -9.85 15.11
N LEU A 146 3.10 -9.18 15.07
CA LEU A 146 2.11 -9.33 14.00
C LEU A 146 1.99 -8.09 13.13
N GLY A 147 2.36 -6.92 13.66
CA GLY A 147 2.31 -5.68 12.90
C GLY A 147 3.20 -4.59 13.47
N VAL A 148 3.46 -3.59 12.65
CA VAL A 148 4.26 -2.42 12.97
C VAL A 148 3.58 -1.19 12.42
N VAL A 149 3.62 -0.12 13.21
CA VAL A 149 3.36 1.24 12.73
C VAL A 149 4.49 2.18 13.14
N ALA A 150 4.95 2.99 12.19
CA ALA A 150 5.96 4.01 12.42
C ALA A 150 5.50 5.34 11.82
N PHE A 151 5.59 6.41 12.59
CA PHE A 151 5.21 7.74 12.15
C PHE A 151 6.18 8.81 12.64
N ASP A 152 6.27 9.89 11.88
CA ASP A 152 7.06 11.07 12.22
C ASP A 152 6.45 12.34 11.59
N GLN A 153 7.07 13.48 11.86
CA GLN A 153 6.63 14.77 11.28
C GLN A 153 7.42 15.16 10.04
N ASN A 154 8.37 14.34 9.62
CA ASN A 154 9.11 14.62 8.42
C ASN A 154 8.18 14.44 7.22
N LEU A 155 7.95 15.49 6.47
CA LEU A 155 7.13 15.47 5.26
C LEU A 155 7.99 15.33 3.99
N GLU A 156 9.19 14.74 4.09
CA GLU A 156 10.05 14.48 2.93
C GLU A 156 9.28 13.81 1.77
N GLY A 157 9.24 14.49 0.62
CA GLY A 157 8.48 14.08 -0.57
C GLY A 157 6.98 14.42 -0.54
N TYR A 158 6.54 15.12 0.51
CA TYR A 158 5.16 15.57 0.76
C TYR A 158 5.15 16.99 1.36
N GLU A 159 6.14 17.82 1.03
CA GLU A 159 6.30 19.18 1.56
C GLU A 159 5.07 20.05 1.25
N GLU A 160 4.34 19.73 0.18
CA GLU A 160 3.10 20.40 -0.20
C GLU A 160 1.95 20.23 0.81
N LEU A 161 2.02 19.21 1.68
CA LEU A 161 1.10 19.07 2.81
C LEU A 161 1.33 20.12 3.89
N SER A 162 2.54 20.68 3.96
CA SER A 162 2.88 21.78 4.86
C SER A 162 2.51 23.15 4.29
N SER A 163 2.57 23.34 2.98
CA SER A 163 2.33 24.65 2.34
C SER A 163 0.86 24.97 2.10
N ASN A 164 -0.01 23.96 1.97
CA ASN A 164 -1.46 24.16 1.82
C ASN A 164 -2.18 24.63 3.10
N SER A 165 -1.44 25.00 4.16
CA SER A 165 -2.03 25.53 5.40
C SER A 165 -2.29 27.03 5.39
N ASP A 166 -1.78 27.83 4.45
CA ASP A 166 -1.89 29.30 4.53
C ASP A 166 -2.40 29.97 3.24
N SER A 167 -3.72 30.16 3.17
CA SER A 167 -4.36 31.27 2.44
C SER A 167 -5.53 31.91 3.20
N SER A 168 -5.76 31.49 4.45
CA SER A 168 -6.70 32.11 5.38
C SER A 168 -5.92 32.39 6.66
N GLY A 169 -5.70 33.67 6.98
CA GLY A 169 -4.71 34.16 7.95
C GLY A 169 -4.96 33.80 9.42
N SER A 170 -5.03 32.51 9.75
CA SER A 170 -5.04 31.99 11.11
C SER A 170 -3.72 31.25 11.36
N ALA A 171 -2.86 31.87 12.18
CA ALA A 171 -1.49 31.46 12.49
C ALA A 171 -1.37 30.17 13.33
N THR A 172 -2.07 29.10 12.95
CA THR A 172 -1.82 27.75 13.47
C THR A 172 -1.51 26.83 12.30
N ALA A 173 -0.23 26.78 11.93
CA ALA A 173 0.29 25.83 10.96
C ALA A 173 -0.24 24.43 11.31
N ARG A 174 -1.01 23.82 10.41
CA ARG A 174 -1.59 22.49 10.64
C ARG A 174 -0.46 21.45 10.70
N ARG A 175 -0.04 21.09 11.91
CA ARG A 175 0.98 20.06 12.10
C ARG A 175 0.45 18.73 11.58
N THR A 176 1.11 18.24 10.54
CA THR A 176 0.79 16.97 9.89
C THR A 176 1.81 15.93 10.32
N VAL A 177 1.34 14.76 10.74
CA VAL A 177 2.17 13.59 11.04
C VAL A 177 2.02 12.58 9.91
N LEU A 178 3.14 12.07 9.41
CA LEU A 178 3.20 11.07 8.35
C LEU A 178 3.40 9.68 8.95
N ILE A 179 2.47 8.76 8.70
CA ILE A 179 2.69 7.33 8.93
C ILE A 179 3.57 6.83 7.78
N ARG A 180 4.85 6.59 8.05
CA ARG A 180 5.83 6.14 7.05
C ARG A 180 5.70 4.66 6.75
N HIS A 181 5.52 3.87 7.81
CA HIS A 181 5.42 2.43 7.70
C HIS A 181 4.17 1.96 8.43
N LEU A 182 3.35 1.19 7.72
CA LEU A 182 2.27 0.40 8.28
C LEU A 182 2.37 -0.97 7.63
N ALA A 183 2.73 -1.98 8.41
CA ALA A 183 3.00 -3.31 7.91
C ALA A 183 2.45 -4.36 8.87
N CYS A 184 1.69 -5.31 8.32
CA CYS A 184 1.08 -6.40 9.06
C CYS A 184 1.39 -7.73 8.37
N ALA A 185 1.53 -8.79 9.17
CA ALA A 185 1.67 -10.15 8.68
C ALA A 185 0.46 -10.53 7.82
N SER A 186 0.71 -11.11 6.63
CA SER A 186 -0.34 -11.44 5.66
C SER A 186 -1.45 -12.32 6.22
N ASP A 187 -1.05 -13.25 7.08
CA ASP A 187 -1.93 -14.32 7.57
C ASP A 187 -2.94 -13.81 8.61
N PHE A 188 -2.71 -12.61 9.14
CA PHE A 188 -3.53 -12.00 10.18
C PHE A 188 -4.26 -10.73 9.72
N ARG A 189 -4.26 -10.40 8.42
CA ARG A 189 -4.94 -9.19 7.92
C ARG A 189 -6.44 -9.17 8.20
N SER A 190 -7.09 -10.34 8.12
CA SER A 190 -8.51 -10.49 8.43
C SER A 190 -8.84 -10.27 9.91
N ALA A 191 -7.85 -10.31 10.80
CA ALA A 191 -8.03 -10.07 12.23
C ALA A 191 -8.12 -8.58 12.60
N GLY A 192 -7.99 -7.67 11.63
CA GLY A 192 -8.14 -6.22 11.89
C GLY A 192 -6.91 -5.55 12.49
N ILE A 193 -5.71 -6.13 12.35
CA ILE A 193 -4.46 -5.58 12.90
C ILE A 193 -4.18 -4.16 12.38
N ASP A 194 -4.40 -3.92 11.08
CA ASP A 194 -4.24 -2.59 10.49
C ASP A 194 -5.14 -1.56 11.19
N GLU A 195 -6.37 -1.95 11.53
CA GLU A 195 -7.33 -1.08 12.20
C GLU A 195 -6.90 -0.78 13.64
N GLU A 196 -6.45 -1.79 14.39
CA GLU A 196 -5.97 -1.62 15.76
C GLU A 196 -4.74 -0.70 15.84
N LEU A 197 -3.78 -0.88 14.93
CA LEU A 197 -2.60 -0.03 14.80
C LEU A 197 -2.98 1.42 14.43
N LEU A 198 -3.86 1.61 13.46
CA LEU A 198 -4.35 2.95 13.08
C LEU A 198 -5.10 3.64 14.22
N GLN A 199 -5.94 2.89 14.95
CA GLN A 199 -6.64 3.38 16.12
C GLN A 199 -5.68 3.75 17.26
N HIS A 200 -4.59 2.98 17.43
CA HIS A 200 -3.53 3.31 18.38
C HIS A 200 -2.84 4.62 18.02
N VAL A 201 -2.41 4.79 16.75
CA VAL A 201 -1.82 6.05 16.27
C VAL A 201 -2.78 7.23 16.47
N ARG A 202 -4.05 7.07 16.14
CA ARG A 202 -5.08 8.10 16.35
C ARG A 202 -5.20 8.49 17.82
N ARG A 203 -5.23 7.52 18.74
CA ARG A 203 -5.29 7.76 20.20
C ARG A 203 -4.07 8.50 20.72
N LEU A 204 -2.88 8.16 20.22
CA LEU A 204 -1.62 8.82 20.59
C LEU A 204 -1.56 10.26 20.07
N LEU A 205 -1.87 10.47 18.79
CA LEU A 205 -1.67 11.75 18.11
C LEU A 205 -2.78 12.76 18.40
N PHE A 206 -4.03 12.31 18.53
CA PHE A 206 -5.17 13.19 18.84
C PHE A 206 -5.54 13.18 20.32
N HIS A 207 -4.60 12.78 21.19
CA HIS A 207 -4.82 12.84 22.62
C HIS A 207 -5.16 14.29 23.04
N PRO A 208 -6.10 14.52 23.97
CA PRO A 208 -6.48 15.87 24.41
C PRO A 208 -5.28 16.71 24.88
N ASN A 209 -4.30 16.05 25.50
CA ASN A 209 -3.10 16.70 26.02
C ASN A 209 -2.03 17.00 24.94
N SER A 210 -2.25 16.59 23.69
CA SER A 210 -1.38 16.91 22.55
C SER A 210 -2.17 17.72 21.51
N PRO A 211 -2.36 19.03 21.73
CA PRO A 211 -3.15 19.88 20.83
C PRO A 211 -2.45 20.17 19.50
N CYS A 212 -1.18 19.82 19.36
CA CYS A 212 -0.37 20.28 18.22
C CYS A 212 -0.68 19.56 16.92
N VAL A 213 -1.13 18.30 16.94
CA VAL A 213 -1.34 17.51 15.72
C VAL A 213 -2.77 17.67 15.22
N ASN A 214 -2.90 18.18 13.99
CA ASN A 214 -4.19 18.44 13.35
C ASN A 214 -4.52 17.45 12.25
N ARG A 215 -3.50 16.75 11.71
CA ARG A 215 -3.66 15.88 10.55
C ARG A 215 -2.71 14.69 10.62
N ILE A 216 -3.19 13.54 10.18
CA ILE A 216 -2.41 12.33 9.95
C ILE A 216 -2.47 12.03 8.46
N ALA A 217 -1.32 11.78 7.85
CA ALA A 217 -1.20 11.40 6.44
C ALA A 217 -0.53 10.04 6.33
N ILE A 218 -0.96 9.21 5.38
CA ILE A 218 -0.37 7.89 5.11
C ILE A 218 -0.26 7.67 3.60
N PRO A 219 0.96 7.49 3.06
CA PRO A 219 1.16 7.21 1.66
C PRO A 219 1.03 5.70 1.41
N ILE A 220 0.05 5.31 0.60
CA ILE A 220 -0.23 3.92 0.28
C ILE A 220 0.06 3.64 -1.19
N LEU A 221 0.87 2.61 -1.45
CA LEU A 221 1.16 2.16 -2.80
C LEU A 221 -0.01 1.36 -3.38
N ASN A 222 -0.45 1.69 -4.59
CA ASN A 222 -1.42 0.88 -5.34
C ASN A 222 -0.78 -0.38 -5.93
N PRO A 223 -1.51 -1.50 -6.04
CA PRO A 223 -2.88 -1.70 -5.58
C PRO A 223 -2.98 -1.79 -4.05
N ILE A 224 -4.06 -1.23 -3.50
CA ILE A 224 -4.37 -1.28 -2.08
C ILE A 224 -4.99 -2.64 -1.71
N ASP A 225 -4.59 -3.19 -0.57
CA ASP A 225 -5.23 -4.37 -0.01
C ASP A 225 -6.67 -4.02 0.43
N PRO A 226 -7.70 -4.81 0.09
CA PRO A 226 -9.07 -4.58 0.55
C PRO A 226 -9.21 -4.46 2.07
N PHE A 227 -8.46 -5.25 2.87
CA PHE A 227 -8.49 -5.19 4.33
C PHE A 227 -7.95 -3.85 4.84
N LEU A 228 -6.79 -3.41 4.33
CA LEU A 228 -6.20 -2.11 4.66
C LEU A 228 -7.11 -0.96 4.23
N LYS A 229 -7.73 -1.06 3.03
CA LYS A 229 -8.67 -0.05 2.55
C LYS A 229 -9.87 0.09 3.50
N SER A 230 -10.44 -1.04 3.94
CA SER A 230 -11.54 -1.05 4.91
C SER A 230 -11.10 -0.46 6.25
N ALA A 231 -9.93 -0.83 6.77
CA ALA A 231 -9.39 -0.28 8.01
C ALA A 231 -9.20 1.25 7.94
N LEU A 232 -8.64 1.75 6.84
CA LEU A 232 -8.49 3.20 6.61
C LEU A 232 -9.85 3.92 6.60
N LEU A 233 -10.83 3.39 5.88
CA LEU A 233 -12.17 3.98 5.80
C LEU A 233 -12.90 3.94 7.16
N ASN A 234 -12.81 2.83 7.90
CA ASN A 234 -13.38 2.68 9.25
C ASN A 234 -12.79 3.71 10.22
N GLN A 235 -11.49 3.96 10.11
CA GLN A 235 -10.81 4.97 10.93
C GLN A 235 -11.02 6.41 10.43
N GLY A 236 -11.77 6.61 9.34
CA GLY A 236 -12.14 7.92 8.81
C GLY A 236 -11.13 8.54 7.84
N PHE A 237 -10.11 7.79 7.42
CA PHE A 237 -9.16 8.26 6.42
C PHE A 237 -9.83 8.43 5.07
N ARG A 238 -9.44 9.48 4.35
CA ARG A 238 -9.95 9.81 3.02
C ARG A 238 -8.81 9.88 2.02
N PRO A 239 -8.97 9.32 0.81
CA PRO A 239 -7.96 9.44 -0.23
C PRO A 239 -7.89 10.89 -0.72
N LEU A 240 -6.70 11.48 -0.70
CA LEU A 240 -6.44 12.78 -1.32
C LEU A 240 -6.37 12.59 -2.84
N ARG A 241 -7.20 13.32 -3.59
CA ARG A 241 -7.07 13.38 -5.04
C ARG A 241 -5.90 14.29 -5.39
N ILE A 242 -4.75 13.69 -5.57
CA ILE A 242 -3.57 14.36 -6.11
C ILE A 242 -3.87 14.73 -7.58
N THR A 243 -3.99 16.03 -7.88
CA THR A 243 -4.09 16.54 -9.24
C THR A 243 -2.77 16.32 -9.98
N SER A 244 -2.85 15.98 -11.27
CA SER A 244 -1.77 15.44 -12.12
C SER A 244 -0.42 16.21 -12.16
N SER A 245 -0.31 17.38 -11.53
CA SER A 245 0.94 18.14 -11.43
C SER A 245 1.92 17.61 -10.37
N GLN A 246 1.48 16.72 -9.47
CA GLN A 246 2.28 16.19 -8.35
C GLN A 246 2.78 14.75 -8.60
N LYS A 247 3.04 14.39 -9.87
CA LYS A 247 3.73 13.12 -10.16
C LYS A 247 5.16 13.25 -9.61
N ILE A 248 5.41 12.63 -8.45
CA ILE A 248 6.76 12.43 -7.91
C ILE A 248 7.59 11.80 -9.04
N THR A 249 8.46 12.62 -9.60
CA THR A 249 9.31 12.29 -10.74
C THR A 249 10.43 11.40 -10.24
N HIS A 250 10.22 10.08 -10.27
CA HIS A 250 11.36 9.20 -10.43
C HIS A 250 11.97 9.45 -11.81
N PRO A 251 13.30 9.54 -11.95
CA PRO A 251 13.94 9.66 -13.26
C PRO A 251 13.69 8.37 -14.04
N SER A 252 12.62 8.39 -14.83
CA SER A 252 12.26 7.32 -15.75
C SER A 252 13.35 7.24 -16.83
N LYS A 253 14.10 6.13 -16.83
CA LYS A 253 14.92 5.76 -17.98
C LYS A 253 13.96 5.57 -19.16
N LYS A 254 14.13 6.36 -20.22
CA LYS A 254 13.29 6.29 -21.42
C LYS A 254 13.19 4.83 -21.90
N PRO A 255 11.99 4.26 -22.04
CA PRO A 255 11.83 2.92 -22.57
C PRO A 255 12.33 2.85 -24.02
N PHE A 256 12.84 1.68 -24.40
CA PHE A 256 13.45 1.39 -25.70
C PHE A 256 12.41 1.25 -26.84
N LEU A 257 11.11 1.27 -26.52
CA LEU A 257 10.00 1.16 -27.46
C LEU A 257 8.97 2.27 -27.16
N PRO A 258 8.27 2.81 -28.19
CA PRO A 258 7.24 3.81 -27.97
C PRO A 258 6.11 3.25 -27.10
N ASP A 259 5.81 3.95 -26.00
CA ASP A 259 4.86 3.55 -24.95
C ASP A 259 3.45 3.19 -25.46
N SER A 260 3.07 3.63 -26.67
CA SER A 260 1.71 3.43 -27.18
C SER A 260 1.38 1.99 -27.57
N LEU A 261 2.30 1.25 -28.21
CA LEU A 261 2.01 -0.09 -28.71
C LEU A 261 2.04 -1.15 -27.60
N LEU A 262 3.02 -1.07 -26.71
CA LEU A 262 3.10 -1.96 -25.55
C LEU A 262 1.95 -1.69 -24.59
N GLY A 263 1.58 -0.42 -24.38
CA GLY A 263 0.38 -0.05 -23.64
C GLY A 263 -0.90 -0.60 -24.27
N LEU A 264 -1.02 -0.56 -25.60
CA LEU A 264 -2.15 -1.14 -26.34
C LEU A 264 -2.27 -2.66 -26.14
N LEU A 265 -1.12 -3.36 -26.08
CA LEU A 265 -1.02 -4.80 -25.79
C LEU A 265 -1.24 -5.12 -24.30
N GLY A 266 -1.60 -4.14 -23.47
CA GLY A 266 -1.83 -4.29 -22.05
C GLY A 266 -0.55 -4.52 -21.23
N TRP A 267 0.62 -4.19 -21.80
CA TRP A 267 1.87 -4.19 -21.05
C TRP A 267 1.91 -2.97 -20.11
N PRO A 268 2.14 -3.17 -18.81
CA PRO A 268 2.08 -2.09 -17.84
C PRO A 268 3.37 -1.25 -17.87
N ASP A 269 3.23 0.07 -17.99
CA ASP A 269 4.19 0.94 -17.33
C ASP A 269 3.88 0.93 -15.83
N CYS A 270 4.64 0.13 -15.09
CA CYS A 270 4.44 -0.10 -13.66
C CYS A 270 4.48 1.21 -12.86
N HIS A 271 5.29 2.19 -13.28
CA HIS A 271 5.41 3.47 -12.57
C HIS A 271 4.15 4.32 -12.71
N SER A 272 3.53 4.36 -13.89
CA SER A 272 2.28 5.09 -14.09
C SER A 272 1.06 4.33 -13.58
N LYS A 273 1.08 2.99 -13.59
CA LYS A 273 -0.03 2.16 -13.12
C LYS A 273 -0.13 2.10 -11.59
N TRP A 274 1.01 1.97 -10.92
CA TRP A 274 1.09 1.72 -9.47
C TRP A 274 1.52 2.97 -8.71
N THR A 275 0.67 4.00 -8.76
CA THR A 275 0.98 5.27 -8.07
C THR A 275 0.80 5.16 -6.56
N ARG A 276 1.57 5.96 -5.82
CA ARG A 276 1.32 6.19 -4.38
C ARG A 276 0.10 7.10 -4.25
N GLN A 277 -0.90 6.68 -3.50
CA GLN A 277 -2.06 7.47 -3.13
C GLN A 277 -1.93 7.91 -1.68
N LEU A 278 -2.06 9.20 -1.43
CA LEU A 278 -2.04 9.72 -0.08
C LEU A 278 -3.43 9.61 0.54
N TRP A 279 -3.50 9.13 1.77
CA TRP A 279 -4.70 9.11 2.59
C TRP A 279 -4.53 10.03 3.78
N ILE A 280 -5.56 10.80 4.11
CA ILE A 280 -5.51 11.80 5.17
C ILE A 280 -6.62 11.58 6.19
N LEU A 281 -6.33 11.89 7.45
CA LEU A 281 -7.28 11.95 8.55
C LEU A 281 -7.07 13.28 9.27
N ASP A 282 -8.08 14.14 9.23
CA ASP A 282 -8.08 15.40 9.99
C ASP A 282 -8.62 15.17 11.40
N ARG A 283 -8.08 15.91 12.37
CA ARG A 283 -8.65 15.97 13.72
C ARG A 283 -10.03 16.59 13.62
N GLN A 284 -11.05 15.87 14.07
CA GLN A 284 -12.38 16.44 14.21
C GLN A 284 -12.29 17.55 15.26
N SER A 285 -12.55 18.79 14.86
CA SER A 285 -12.75 19.88 15.82
C SER A 285 -13.91 19.49 16.73
N ALA A 286 -13.72 19.59 18.05
CA ALA A 286 -14.81 19.40 19.00
C ALA A 286 -16.01 20.26 18.54
N PRO A 287 -17.25 19.76 18.63
CA PRO A 287 -18.41 20.59 18.35
C PRO A 287 -18.33 21.78 19.30
N THR A 288 -18.16 22.98 18.73
CA THR A 288 -18.27 24.22 19.49
C THR A 288 -19.71 24.26 19.99
N ASP A 289 -19.92 24.06 21.28
CA ASP A 289 -21.22 24.24 21.93
C ASP A 289 -21.71 25.66 21.63
N GLN A 290 -22.54 25.81 20.60
CA GLN A 290 -23.35 27.00 20.38
C GLN A 290 -24.52 26.94 21.37
N ASN A 291 -24.21 27.01 22.66
CA ASN A 291 -25.17 27.45 23.67
C ASN A 291 -25.17 28.99 23.65
N ASN A 292 -25.89 29.56 22.68
CA ASN A 292 -26.40 30.91 22.85
C ASN A 292 -27.77 30.79 23.53
N HIS A 293 -27.74 31.15 24.82
CA HIS A 293 -28.88 31.51 25.64
C HIS A 293 -29.90 32.33 24.83
N SER A 294 -31.15 31.86 24.83
CA SER A 294 -32.35 32.70 24.71
C SER A 294 -33.05 32.69 26.06
#